data_AF-A0A8S8XC42-F1
#
_entry.id   AF-A0A8S8XC42-F1
#
_cell.length_a   1.000
_cell.length_b   1.000
_cell.length_c   1.000
_cell.angle_alpha   90.00
_cell.angle_beta   90.00
_cell.angle_gamma   90.00
#
_symmetry.space_group_name_H-M   'P 1'
#
loop_
_entity.id
_entity.type
_entity.pdbx_description
1 polymer ?
#
loop_
_entity_poly.entity_id
_entity_poly.type
_entity_poly.pdbx_seq_one_letter_code
_entity_poly.pdbx_strand_id
1 'polypeptide(L)'
;MAHAVSVDPYVLDVLMRDLVAHDHRPSSFMLYLHLWRETHGRDCATVETSLAQIADATGFSKSAVQVALKHLEQRRLIATERAHRTATPVFRVLTPWRRR
;
A
#
# COMPACT_ATOMS: atom_id res chain seq x y z
N MET A 1 9.90 1.02 -22.27
CA MET A 1 11.05 1.45 -21.46
C MET A 1 10.80 1.00 -20.03
N ALA A 2 11.74 0.30 -19.38
CA ALA A 2 11.59 -0.10 -17.99
C ALA A 2 11.86 1.11 -17.10
N HIS A 3 10.80 1.69 -16.53
CA HIS A 3 10.95 2.72 -15.49
C HIS A 3 11.27 2.04 -14.17
N ALA A 4 12.46 2.31 -13.62
CA ALA A 4 12.86 1.86 -12.31
C ALA A 4 12.05 2.61 -11.24
N VAL A 5 11.55 1.87 -10.25
CA VAL A 5 10.91 2.45 -9.06
C VAL A 5 11.90 2.34 -7.93
N SER A 6 12.32 3.47 -7.37
CA SER A 6 13.18 3.48 -6.19
C SER A 6 12.38 3.02 -4.98
N VAL A 7 12.92 2.05 -4.26
CA VAL A 7 12.34 1.52 -3.02
C VAL A 7 13.31 1.82 -1.89
N ASP A 8 12.80 2.37 -0.79
CA ASP A 8 13.60 2.61 0.41
C ASP A 8 14.13 1.28 0.96
N PRO A 9 15.44 1.14 1.29
CA PRO A 9 15.99 -0.10 1.83
C PRO A 9 15.22 -0.65 3.03
N TYR A 10 14.67 0.23 3.88
CA TYR A 10 13.84 -0.17 5.03
C TYR A 10 12.66 -1.05 4.61
N VAL A 11 12.08 -0.81 3.42
CA VAL A 11 10.93 -1.58 2.92
C VAL A 11 11.30 -3.03 2.67
N LEU A 12 12.49 -3.28 2.12
CA LEU A 12 12.95 -4.62 1.78
C LEU A 12 13.62 -5.32 2.97
N ASP A 13 14.42 -4.58 3.74
CA ASP A 13 15.24 -5.15 4.80
C ASP A 13 14.48 -5.38 6.11
N VAL A 14 13.48 -4.53 6.39
CA VAL A 14 12.73 -4.53 7.65
C VAL A 14 11.25 -4.78 7.42
N LEU A 15 10.58 -3.92 6.64
CA LEU A 15 9.13 -3.97 6.50
C LEU A 15 8.64 -5.27 5.87
N MET A 16 9.38 -5.82 4.91
CA MET A 16 9.06 -7.12 4.30
C MET A 16 9.03 -8.22 5.36
N ARG A 17 10.06 -8.29 6.21
CA ARG A 17 10.13 -9.30 7.28
C ARG A 17 8.99 -9.10 8.27
N ASP A 18 8.70 -7.86 8.64
CA ASP A 18 7.62 -7.53 9.55
C ASP A 18 6.24 -7.93 9.04
N LEU A 19 5.92 -7.59 7.79
CA LEU A 19 4.62 -7.92 7.23
C LEU A 19 4.50 -9.40 6.84
N VAL A 20 5.56 -10.02 6.32
CA VAL A 20 5.51 -11.40 5.79
C VAL A 20 5.77 -12.44 6.88
N ALA A 21 6.82 -12.26 7.67
CA ALA A 21 7.25 -13.27 8.64
C ALA A 21 6.62 -13.06 10.02
N HIS A 22 6.55 -11.82 10.52
CA HIS A 22 6.00 -11.55 11.85
C HIS A 22 4.46 -11.47 11.85
N ASP A 23 3.88 -10.71 10.93
CA ASP A 23 2.42 -10.53 10.88
C ASP A 23 1.71 -11.65 10.08
N HIS A 24 2.46 -12.45 9.34
CA HIS A 24 1.95 -13.46 8.40
C HIS A 24 0.96 -12.89 7.35
N ARG A 25 1.25 -11.68 6.85
CA ARG A 25 0.43 -10.93 5.87
C ARG A 25 1.19 -10.60 4.59
N PRO A 26 1.57 -11.59 3.75
CA PRO A 26 2.25 -11.33 2.48
C PRO A 26 1.44 -10.45 1.52
N SER A 27 0.12 -10.57 1.52
CA SER A 27 -0.77 -9.70 0.73
C SER A 27 -0.69 -8.23 1.14
N SER A 28 -0.45 -7.93 2.42
CA SER A 28 -0.24 -6.55 2.88
C SER A 28 1.05 -5.96 2.35
N PHE A 29 2.13 -6.74 2.34
CA PHE A 29 3.40 -6.29 1.75
C PHE A 29 3.26 -6.02 0.25
N MET A 30 2.62 -6.93 -0.50
CA MET A 30 2.38 -6.74 -1.92
C MET A 30 1.51 -5.52 -2.22
N LEU A 31 0.45 -5.28 -1.43
CA LEU A 31 -0.38 -4.08 -1.57
C LEU A 31 0.39 -2.80 -1.25
N TYR A 32 1.24 -2.83 -0.22
CA TYR A 32 2.09 -1.68 0.11
C TYR A 32 3.00 -1.32 -1.07
N LEU A 33 3.64 -2.31 -1.70
CA LEU A 33 4.49 -2.07 -2.89
C LEU A 33 3.69 -1.56 -4.09
N HIS A 34 2.48 -2.08 -4.31
CA HIS A 34 1.61 -1.58 -5.37
C HIS A 34 1.26 -0.10 -5.16
N LEU A 35 0.80 0.27 -3.96
CA LEU A 35 0.49 1.67 -3.61
C LEU A 35 1.76 2.55 -3.59
N TRP A 36 2.91 2.00 -3.22
CA TRP A 36 4.20 2.69 -3.29
C TRP A 36 4.52 3.09 -4.73
N ARG A 37 4.39 2.16 -5.68
CA ARG A 37 4.61 2.44 -7.11
C ARG A 37 3.62 3.47 -7.65
N GLU A 38 2.35 3.40 -7.26
CA GLU A 38 1.33 4.35 -7.72
C GLU A 38 1.51 5.76 -7.14
N THR A 39 2.16 5.90 -5.98
CA THR A 39 2.45 7.20 -5.34
C THR A 39 3.85 7.69 -5.69
N HIS A 40 4.89 7.05 -5.14
CA HIS A 40 6.30 7.45 -5.27
C HIS A 40 6.86 7.17 -6.67
N GLY A 41 6.35 6.15 -7.38
CA GLY A 41 6.75 5.89 -8.76
C GLY A 41 6.16 6.86 -9.79
N ARG A 42 5.23 7.73 -9.37
CA ARG A 42 4.55 8.72 -10.22
C ARG A 42 4.71 10.17 -9.74
N ASP A 43 5.59 10.42 -8.75
CA ASP A 43 5.73 11.71 -8.06
C ASP A 43 4.40 12.27 -7.49
N CYS A 44 3.47 11.38 -7.13
CA CYS A 44 2.16 11.72 -6.58
C CYS A 44 2.10 11.39 -5.09
N ALA A 45 1.64 12.34 -4.27
CA ALA A 45 1.51 12.14 -2.83
C ALA A 45 0.39 11.17 -2.43
N THR A 46 -0.60 10.97 -3.30
CA THR A 46 -1.81 10.18 -3.06
C THR A 46 -2.27 9.47 -4.33
N VAL A 47 -3.04 8.40 -4.18
CA VAL A 47 -3.69 7.68 -5.29
C VAL A 47 -5.17 7.49 -4.98
N GLU A 48 -6.04 7.90 -5.89
CA GLU A 48 -7.48 7.61 -5.83
C GLU A 48 -7.75 6.32 -6.60
N THR A 49 -8.18 5.26 -5.90
CA THR A 49 -8.43 3.96 -6.54
C THR A 49 -9.44 3.14 -5.75
N SER A 50 -10.27 2.38 -6.43
CA SER A 50 -11.28 1.52 -5.79
C SER A 50 -10.70 0.16 -5.38
N LEU A 51 -11.37 -0.53 -4.46
CA LEU A 51 -11.01 -1.90 -4.09
C LEU A 51 -11.02 -2.87 -5.28
N ALA A 52 -11.90 -2.64 -6.26
CA ALA A 52 -11.98 -3.44 -7.47
C ALA A 52 -10.74 -3.21 -8.35
N GLN A 53 -10.36 -1.96 -8.59
CA GLN A 53 -9.17 -1.63 -9.36
C GLN A 53 -7.90 -2.17 -8.72
N ILE A 54 -7.77 -2.10 -7.39
CA ILE A 54 -6.63 -2.72 -6.69
C ILE A 54 -6.64 -4.24 -6.89
N ALA A 55 -7.79 -4.90 -6.69
CA ALA A 55 -7.93 -6.33 -6.88
C ALA A 55 -7.51 -6.78 -8.29
N ASP A 56 -7.98 -6.07 -9.31
CA ASP A 56 -7.67 -6.35 -10.72
C ASP A 56 -6.17 -6.12 -11.00
N ALA A 57 -5.59 -5.04 -10.47
CA ALA A 57 -4.18 -4.70 -10.69
C ALA A 57 -3.20 -5.63 -9.96
N THR A 58 -3.57 -6.17 -8.80
CA THR A 58 -2.70 -7.05 -8.00
C THR A 58 -3.02 -8.54 -8.17
N GLY A 59 -4.10 -8.90 -8.84
CA GLY A 59 -4.59 -10.28 -8.96
C GLY A 59 -5.13 -10.87 -7.64
N PHE A 60 -5.43 -10.03 -6.65
CA PHE A 60 -6.00 -10.48 -5.38
C PHE A 60 -7.52 -10.43 -5.40
N SER A 61 -8.16 -11.23 -4.55
CA SER A 61 -9.59 -11.07 -4.31
C SER A 61 -9.89 -9.74 -3.62
N LYS A 62 -11.09 -9.18 -3.82
CA LYS A 62 -11.53 -7.96 -3.12
C LYS A 62 -11.46 -8.09 -1.60
N SER A 63 -11.78 -9.27 -1.05
CA SER A 63 -11.71 -9.51 0.39
C SER A 63 -10.26 -9.54 0.89
N ALA A 64 -9.32 -10.11 0.13
CA ALA A 64 -7.90 -10.06 0.45
C ALA A 64 -7.36 -8.62 0.44
N VAL A 65 -7.76 -7.82 -0.56
CA VAL A 65 -7.45 -6.38 -0.62
C VAL A 65 -7.99 -5.64 0.61
N GLN A 66 -9.25 -5.84 0.98
CA GLN A 66 -9.86 -5.21 2.15
C GLN A 66 -9.11 -5.55 3.45
N VAL A 67 -8.80 -6.83 3.66
CA VAL A 67 -8.06 -7.29 4.85
C VAL A 67 -6.65 -6.68 4.89
N ALA A 68 -5.97 -6.65 3.75
CA ALA A 68 -4.62 -6.09 3.64
C ALA A 68 -4.61 -4.56 3.86
N LEU A 69 -5.54 -3.81 3.27
CA LEU A 69 -5.66 -2.36 3.51
C LEU A 69 -5.92 -2.06 4.99
N LYS A 70 -6.85 -2.78 5.63
CA LYS A 70 -7.12 -2.62 7.06
C LYS A 70 -5.87 -2.89 7.90
N HIS A 71 -5.10 -3.92 7.56
CA HIS A 71 -3.87 -4.24 8.25
C HIS A 71 -2.81 -3.13 8.08
N LEU A 72 -2.63 -2.60 6.87
CA LEU A 72 -1.71 -1.49 6.60
C LEU A 72 -2.12 -0.19 7.33
N GLU A 73 -3.41 0.11 7.42
CA GLU A 73 -3.94 1.23 8.20
C GLU A 73 -3.64 1.07 9.70
N GLN A 74 -3.89 -0.13 10.25
CA GLN A 74 -3.60 -0.44 11.66
C GLN A 74 -2.11 -0.28 11.98
N ARG A 75 -1.23 -0.65 11.04
CA ARG A 75 0.22 -0.46 11.13
C ARG A 75 0.68 0.97 10.82
N ARG A 76 -0.24 1.88 10.48
CA ARG A 76 0.04 3.28 10.09
C ARG A 76 1.03 3.37 8.92
N LEU A 77 0.93 2.44 7.99
CA LEU A 77 1.73 2.39 6.76
C LEU A 77 1.00 3.03 5.58
N ILE A 78 -0.32 3.17 5.68
CA ILE A 78 -1.13 3.97 4.77
C ILE A 78 -2.11 4.85 5.56
N ALA A 79 -2.54 5.93 4.95
CA ALA A 79 -3.72 6.67 5.35
C ALA A 79 -4.77 6.59 4.24
N THR A 80 -6.04 6.49 4.63
CA THR A 80 -7.17 6.41 3.70
C THR A 80 -8.15 7.52 4.01
N GLU A 81 -8.53 8.26 2.98
CA GLU A 81 -9.53 9.33 3.07
C GLU A 81 -10.70 9.01 2.13
N ARG A 82 -11.92 9.36 2.55
CA ARG A 82 -13.14 9.24 1.75
C ARG A 82 -14.03 10.44 2.00
N ALA A 83 -14.45 11.12 0.94
CA ALA A 83 -15.35 12.27 1.06
C ALA A 83 -16.75 11.87 1.55
N HIS A 84 -17.24 10.71 1.16
CA HIS A 84 -18.54 10.15 1.57
C HIS A 84 -18.54 8.61 1.42
N ARG A 85 -19.61 7.94 1.89
CA ARG A 85 -19.67 6.46 2.00
C ARG A 85 -19.40 5.71 0.69
N THR A 86 -19.84 6.27 -0.43
CA THR A 86 -19.69 5.68 -1.78
C THR A 86 -18.56 6.30 -2.60
N ALA A 87 -17.82 7.27 -2.04
CA ALA A 87 -16.70 7.88 -2.73
C ALA A 87 -15.58 6.84 -2.94
N THR A 88 -14.90 6.93 -4.08
CA THR A 88 -13.64 6.21 -4.27
C THR A 88 -12.64 6.67 -3.20
N PRO A 89 -12.00 5.74 -2.47
CA PRO A 89 -11.02 6.11 -1.47
C PRO A 89 -9.75 6.69 -2.09
N VAL A 90 -9.17 7.66 -1.37
CA VAL A 90 -7.85 8.21 -1.64
C VAL A 90 -6.88 7.60 -0.63
N PHE A 91 -5.82 6.99 -1.13
CA PHE A 91 -4.77 6.37 -0.33
C PHE A 91 -3.50 7.19 -0.37
N ARG A 92 -2.85 7.33 0.79
CA ARG A 92 -1.52 7.89 0.96
C ARG A 92 -0.61 6.83 1.56
N VAL A 93 0.56 6.61 0.95
CA VAL A 93 1.59 5.76 1.54
C VAL A 93 2.35 6.55 2.60
N LEU A 94 2.51 5.98 3.78
CA LEU A 94 3.24 6.57 4.90
C LEU A 94 4.62 5.90 5.02
N THR A 95 5.60 6.70 5.45
CA THR A 95 6.98 6.27 5.72
C THR A 95 7.37 6.64 7.15
N PRO A 96 6.73 6.04 8.18
CA PRO A 96 6.89 6.45 9.57
C PRO A 96 8.34 6.36 10.07
N TRP A 97 9.15 5.44 9.53
CA TRP A 97 10.56 5.28 9.87
C TRP A 97 11.46 6.43 9.42
N ARG A 98 11.02 7.25 8.45
CA ARG A 98 11.77 8.43 7.99
C ARG A 98 11.66 9.62 8.93
N ARG A 99 10.71 9.60 9.88
CA ARG A 99 10.59 10.64 10.89
C ARG A 99 11.61 10.36 12.01
N ARG A 100 12.79 10.96 11.87
CA ARG A 100 13.79 11.16 12.92
C ARG A 100 14.18 12.62 12.96
#